data_AF-A0A7U9SG76-F1
#
_entry.id   AF-A0A7U9SG76-F1
#
_cell.length_a   1.000
_cell.length_b   1.000
_cell.length_c   1.000
_cell.angle_alpha   90.00
_cell.angle_beta   90.00
_cell.angle_gamma   90.00
#
_symmetry.space_group_name_H-M   'P 1'
#
loop_
_entity.id
_entity.type
_entity.pdbx_description
1 polymer ?
#
loop_
_entity_poly.entity_id
_entity_poly.type
_entity_poly.pdbx_seq_one_letter_code
_entity_poly.pdbx_strand_id
1 'polypeptide(L)'
;MIQQDRKLNSRKGPGWKNGSTLVVVVCVSAFLMAFALAMLYTAGLLLSRANRRLEQERSYQLAQSFAQVLDQELKADYDKPENAPEKSFYRYVYNFLEGRYGEYDPDHPDETIFHYTAALPEGVNTEKYGTVKVVMYKEANQDQDVDMSGELLKDQSVDDILNNRIARYIFTVEVTADIDGVSYSYSTVYRQMATYEVKFKHDGKNIVWDGSWHEYLSSPEYIVDWDKGNIKYEYQSDKIMHCDFANAHE
;
A
#
# COMPACT_ATOMS: atom_id res chain seq x y z
N MET A 1 2.08 118.00 38.11
CA MET A 1 1.57 117.08 39.16
C MET A 1 0.12 116.76 38.80
N ILE A 2 -0.33 115.52 39.04
CA ILE A 2 -1.72 115.02 38.97
C ILE A 2 -2.12 114.27 37.68
N GLN A 3 -2.31 112.94 37.87
CA GLN A 3 -3.36 111.99 37.42
C GLN A 3 -3.87 112.02 35.95
N GLN A 4 -4.30 110.93 35.29
CA GLN A 4 -5.02 109.72 35.74
C GLN A 4 -5.08 108.65 34.62
N ASP A 5 -5.24 107.38 35.03
CA ASP A 5 -5.98 106.27 34.37
C ASP A 5 -5.58 105.67 33.01
N ARG A 6 -5.21 104.37 33.03
CA ARG A 6 -6.09 103.29 32.51
C ARG A 6 -5.62 101.85 32.81
N LYS A 7 -6.51 101.15 33.52
CA LYS A 7 -6.97 99.75 33.38
C LYS A 7 -6.04 98.57 33.72
N LEU A 8 -6.35 97.99 34.88
CA LEU A 8 -6.30 96.55 35.15
C LEU A 8 -6.92 95.71 34.00
N ASN A 9 -6.28 94.60 33.67
CA ASN A 9 -7.01 93.36 33.37
C ASN A 9 -6.18 92.14 33.78
N SER A 10 -6.72 91.38 34.73
CA SER A 10 -6.20 90.09 35.18
C SER A 10 -6.64 88.96 34.24
N ARG A 11 -6.03 87.77 34.41
CA ARG A 11 -6.37 86.41 33.93
C ARG A 11 -5.27 85.86 32.99
N LYS A 12 -4.72 84.64 33.15
CA LYS A 12 -5.16 83.39 33.82
C LYS A 12 -3.94 82.59 34.30
N GLY A 13 -4.10 81.82 35.38
CA GLY A 13 -3.16 80.76 35.79
C GLY A 13 -3.24 79.49 34.92
N PRO A 14 -2.29 78.55 35.08
CA PRO A 14 -2.21 77.33 34.29
C PRO A 14 -3.20 76.28 34.81
N GLY A 15 -4.14 75.85 33.96
CA GLY A 15 -5.17 74.86 34.31
C GLY A 15 -4.83 73.45 33.81
N TRP A 16 -4.57 72.54 34.74
CA TRP A 16 -4.57 71.08 34.54
C TRP A 16 -5.86 70.58 33.86
N LYS A 17 -5.77 70.00 32.65
CA LYS A 17 -6.81 69.13 32.02
C LYS A 17 -6.27 68.00 31.11
N ASN A 18 -4.97 67.70 31.12
CA ASN A 18 -4.36 66.82 30.08
C ASN A 18 -3.93 65.41 30.56
N GLY A 19 -4.08 65.08 31.84
CA GLY A 19 -3.60 63.80 32.39
C GLY A 19 -4.50 62.60 32.11
N SER A 20 -5.82 62.79 32.10
CA SER A 20 -6.80 61.70 31.90
C SER A 20 -6.82 61.16 30.47
N THR A 21 -6.70 62.04 29.46
CA THR A 21 -6.64 61.66 28.04
C THR A 21 -5.42 60.80 27.74
N LEU A 22 -4.28 61.08 28.39
CA LEU A 22 -3.05 60.32 28.18
C LEU A 22 -3.17 58.88 28.70
N VAL A 23 -3.79 58.68 29.86
CA VAL A 23 -4.04 57.34 30.42
C VAL A 23 -4.98 56.54 29.53
N VAL A 24 -6.06 57.14 29.04
CA VAL A 24 -7.03 56.46 28.16
C VAL A 24 -6.37 56.02 26.85
N VAL A 25 -5.54 56.87 26.24
CA VAL A 25 -4.82 56.53 24.99
C VAL A 25 -3.85 55.37 25.21
N VAL A 26 -3.13 55.34 26.34
CA VAL A 26 -2.21 54.24 26.69
C VAL A 26 -2.98 52.93 26.94
N CYS A 27 -4.14 52.99 27.60
CA CYS A 27 -4.97 51.81 27.79
C CYS A 27 -5.50 51.27 26.46
N VAL A 28 -6.01 52.14 25.58
CA VAL A 28 -6.53 51.73 24.27
C VAL A 28 -5.41 51.14 23.40
N SER A 29 -4.22 51.72 23.39
CA SER A 29 -3.09 51.17 22.64
C SER A 29 -2.61 49.83 23.22
N ALA A 30 -2.58 49.68 24.54
CA ALA A 30 -2.25 48.42 25.19
C ALA A 30 -3.27 47.31 24.86
N PHE A 31 -4.57 47.63 24.86
CA PHE A 31 -5.61 46.68 24.46
C PHE A 31 -5.50 46.29 22.98
N LEU A 32 -5.21 47.25 22.09
CA LEU A 32 -5.02 46.97 20.66
C LEU A 32 -3.76 46.12 20.42
N MET A 33 -2.65 46.38 21.12
CA MET A 33 -1.46 45.53 21.06
C MET A 33 -1.73 44.12 21.60
N ALA A 34 -2.40 44.00 22.73
CA ALA A 34 -2.77 42.71 23.30
C ALA A 34 -3.66 41.90 22.34
N PHE A 35 -4.62 42.57 21.68
CA PHE A 35 -5.48 41.93 20.69
C PHE A 35 -4.74 41.54 19.42
N ALA A 36 -3.84 42.39 18.91
CA ALA A 36 -2.99 42.08 17.77
C ALA A 36 -2.08 40.88 18.05
N LEU A 37 -1.48 40.82 19.25
CA LEU A 37 -0.66 39.69 19.68
C LEU A 37 -1.50 38.41 19.82
N ALA A 38 -2.71 38.51 20.38
CA ALA A 38 -3.62 37.36 20.47
C ALA A 38 -4.02 36.84 19.08
N MET A 39 -4.33 37.72 18.12
CA MET A 39 -4.63 37.34 16.74
C MET A 39 -3.42 36.74 16.01
N LEU A 40 -2.23 37.33 16.16
CA LEU A 40 -1.00 36.78 15.58
C LEU A 40 -0.67 35.41 16.16
N TYR A 41 -0.85 35.23 17.47
CA TYR A 41 -0.64 33.97 18.15
C TYR A 41 -1.60 32.88 17.65
N THR A 42 -2.91 33.19 17.56
CA THR A 42 -3.89 32.23 17.06
C THR A 42 -3.68 31.91 15.59
N ALA A 43 -3.36 32.90 14.75
CA ALA A 43 -3.02 32.70 13.35
C ALA A 43 -1.77 31.81 13.20
N GLY A 44 -0.73 32.05 14.00
CA GLY A 44 0.50 31.25 14.00
C GLY A 44 0.26 29.79 14.41
N LEU A 45 -0.56 29.57 15.45
CA LEU A 45 -0.95 28.22 15.88
C LEU A 45 -1.76 27.48 14.81
N LEU A 46 -2.73 28.15 14.18
CA LEU A 46 -3.54 27.57 13.11
C LEU A 46 -2.67 27.21 11.90
N LEU A 47 -1.76 28.10 11.52
CA LEU A 47 -0.83 27.86 10.42
C LEU A 47 0.11 26.70 10.70
N SER A 48 0.68 26.62 11.91
CA SER A 48 1.54 25.49 12.31
C SER A 48 0.79 24.15 12.26
N ARG A 49 -0.46 24.12 12.74
CA ARG A 49 -1.31 22.91 12.66
C ARG A 49 -1.66 22.55 11.23
N ALA A 50 -1.95 23.54 10.39
CA ALA A 50 -2.23 23.34 8.97
C ALA A 50 -1.01 22.76 8.25
N ASN A 51 0.18 23.34 8.45
CA ASN A 51 1.42 22.83 7.88
C ASN A 51 1.69 21.38 8.28
N ARG A 52 1.55 21.05 9.57
CA ARG A 52 1.76 19.68 10.05
C ARG A 52 0.77 18.68 9.44
N ARG A 53 -0.49 19.08 9.24
CA ARG A 53 -1.49 18.25 8.56
C ARG A 53 -1.14 18.04 7.08
N LEU A 54 -0.69 19.09 6.40
CA LEU A 54 -0.27 19.00 5.01
C LEU A 54 0.94 18.07 4.83
N GLU A 55 1.92 18.12 5.73
CA GLU A 55 3.06 17.19 5.74
C GLU A 55 2.62 15.73 5.91
N GLN A 56 1.68 15.46 6.83
CA GLN A 56 1.09 14.14 7.02
C GLN A 56 0.29 13.66 5.81
N GLU A 57 -0.49 14.54 5.18
CA GLU A 57 -1.26 14.19 3.98
C GLU A 57 -0.35 13.87 2.78
N ARG A 58 0.80 14.53 2.66
CA ARG A 58 1.77 14.24 1.59
C ARG A 58 2.38 12.86 1.70
N SER A 59 2.87 12.48 2.88
CA SER A 59 3.46 11.14 3.10
C SER A 59 2.40 10.05 2.93
N TYR A 60 1.18 10.28 3.43
CA TYR A 60 0.03 9.42 3.21
C TYR A 60 -0.28 9.20 1.72
N GLN A 61 -0.44 10.28 0.95
CA GLN A 61 -0.74 10.21 -0.49
C GLN A 61 0.40 9.54 -1.27
N LEU A 62 1.65 9.79 -0.88
CA LEU A 62 2.80 9.17 -1.53
C LEU A 62 2.82 7.65 -1.31
N ALA A 63 2.67 7.19 -0.06
CA ALA A 63 2.63 5.76 0.25
C ALA A 63 1.47 5.06 -0.49
N GLN A 64 0.28 5.66 -0.48
CA GLN A 64 -0.88 5.09 -1.18
C GLN A 64 -0.74 5.07 -2.69
N SER A 65 -0.29 6.17 -3.29
CA SER A 65 -0.12 6.22 -4.76
C SER A 65 0.94 5.24 -5.24
N PHE A 66 2.03 5.07 -4.48
CA PHE A 66 3.04 4.06 -4.79
C PHE A 66 2.49 2.64 -4.61
N ALA A 67 1.76 2.37 -3.52
CA ALA A 67 1.11 1.09 -3.30
C ALA A 67 0.09 0.74 -4.41
N GLN A 68 -0.63 1.73 -4.94
CA GLN A 68 -1.54 1.54 -6.09
C GLN A 68 -0.79 1.16 -7.37
N VAL A 69 0.39 1.71 -7.61
CA VAL A 69 1.23 1.31 -8.76
C VAL A 69 1.70 -0.14 -8.59
N LEU A 70 2.13 -0.52 -7.39
CA LEU A 70 2.52 -1.91 -7.09
C LEU A 70 1.33 -2.88 -7.24
N ASP A 71 0.14 -2.49 -6.79
CA ASP A 71 -1.11 -3.28 -6.96
C ASP A 71 -1.43 -3.47 -8.44
N GLN A 72 -1.30 -2.42 -9.26
CA GLN A 72 -1.51 -2.52 -10.71
C GLN A 72 -0.49 -3.41 -11.39
N GLU A 73 0.79 -3.33 -11.01
CA GLU A 73 1.81 -4.23 -11.53
C GLU A 73 1.58 -5.69 -11.13
N LEU A 74 1.08 -5.95 -9.91
CA LEU A 74 0.74 -7.29 -9.44
C LEU A 74 -0.49 -7.87 -10.13
N LYS A 75 -1.49 -7.04 -10.41
CA LYS A 75 -2.74 -7.45 -11.10
C LYS A 75 -2.60 -7.55 -12.61
N ALA A 76 -1.38 -7.37 -13.15
CA ALA A 76 -1.11 -7.60 -14.56
C ALA A 76 -1.34 -9.08 -14.89
N ASP A 77 -2.16 -9.33 -15.91
CA ASP A 77 -2.52 -10.67 -16.35
C ASP A 77 -1.47 -11.23 -17.31
N TYR A 78 -0.93 -12.40 -16.99
CA TYR A 78 0.05 -13.10 -17.79
C TYR A 78 -0.36 -14.57 -17.94
N ASP A 79 -0.36 -15.08 -19.19
CA ASP A 79 -0.72 -16.48 -19.46
C ASP A 79 0.10 -17.46 -18.63
N LYS A 80 1.38 -17.15 -18.44
CA LYS A 80 2.31 -17.87 -17.57
C LYS A 80 3.19 -16.90 -16.81
N PRO A 81 3.66 -17.26 -15.60
CA PRO A 81 4.62 -16.44 -14.89
C PRO A 81 5.80 -16.09 -15.78
N GLU A 82 6.37 -17.05 -16.54
CA GLU A 82 7.51 -16.88 -17.45
C GLU A 82 7.34 -15.78 -18.52
N ASN A 83 6.11 -15.37 -18.85
CA ASN A 83 5.87 -14.34 -19.84
C ASN A 83 5.98 -12.91 -19.27
N ALA A 84 5.95 -12.75 -17.94
CA ALA A 84 6.10 -11.45 -17.30
C ALA A 84 7.51 -10.85 -17.51
N PRO A 85 7.66 -9.53 -17.70
CA PRO A 85 8.98 -8.91 -17.83
C PRO A 85 9.89 -9.24 -16.64
N GLU A 86 11.16 -9.58 -16.87
CA GLU A 86 12.07 -10.01 -15.80
C GLU A 86 12.24 -8.98 -14.67
N LYS A 87 12.09 -7.69 -15.01
CA LYS A 87 12.25 -6.56 -14.09
C LYS A 87 10.91 -6.00 -13.57
N SER A 88 9.79 -6.68 -13.79
CA SER A 88 8.50 -6.25 -13.24
C SER A 88 8.38 -6.60 -11.77
N PHE A 89 7.57 -5.84 -11.03
CA PHE A 89 7.28 -6.17 -9.64
C PHE A 89 6.56 -7.52 -9.51
N TYR A 90 5.66 -7.86 -10.45
CA TYR A 90 5.02 -9.18 -10.55
C TYR A 90 6.06 -10.31 -10.54
N ARG A 91 7.08 -10.23 -11.41
CA ARG A 91 8.10 -11.27 -11.50
C ARG A 91 8.88 -11.41 -10.20
N TYR A 92 9.22 -10.27 -9.61
CA TYR A 92 9.94 -10.24 -8.36
C TYR A 92 9.16 -10.91 -7.23
N VAL A 93 7.86 -10.59 -7.09
CA VAL A 93 6.98 -11.21 -6.09
C VAL A 93 6.80 -12.70 -6.36
N TYR A 94 6.56 -13.12 -7.60
CA TYR A 94 6.50 -14.55 -7.94
C TYR A 94 7.76 -15.31 -7.50
N ASN A 95 8.95 -14.79 -7.84
CA ASN A 95 10.22 -15.39 -7.44
C ASN A 95 10.47 -15.30 -5.92
N PHE A 96 9.93 -14.29 -5.25
CA PHE A 96 10.00 -14.15 -3.80
C PHE A 96 9.20 -15.26 -3.09
N LEU A 97 7.98 -15.53 -3.58
CA LEU A 97 7.08 -16.54 -3.02
C LEU A 97 7.55 -17.96 -3.33
N GLU A 98 7.93 -18.24 -4.58
CA GLU A 98 8.37 -19.57 -5.02
C GLU A 98 9.86 -19.85 -4.76
N GLY A 99 10.63 -18.81 -4.44
CA GLY A 99 12.06 -18.90 -4.19
C GLY A 99 12.42 -19.39 -2.79
N ARG A 100 13.73 -19.35 -2.50
CA ARG A 100 14.34 -19.82 -1.23
C ARG A 100 14.13 -18.91 -0.04
N TYR A 101 13.31 -17.88 -0.17
CA TYR A 101 13.02 -16.97 0.93
C TYR A 101 12.15 -17.68 1.96
N GLY A 102 12.52 -17.59 3.24
CA GLY A 102 11.79 -18.21 4.33
C GLY A 102 10.40 -17.60 4.52
N GLU A 103 9.53 -18.34 5.20
CA GLU A 103 8.27 -17.80 5.73
C GLU A 103 8.57 -16.85 6.89
N TYR A 104 7.63 -15.95 7.18
CA TYR A 104 7.73 -14.98 8.25
C TYR A 104 7.89 -15.68 9.61
N ASP A 105 8.94 -15.31 10.34
CA ASP A 105 9.21 -15.77 11.69
C ASP A 105 9.30 -14.55 12.63
N PRO A 106 8.34 -14.39 13.57
CA PRO A 106 8.35 -13.27 14.50
C PRO A 106 9.55 -13.28 15.48
N ASP A 107 10.17 -14.45 15.73
CA ASP A 107 11.37 -14.56 16.57
C ASP A 107 12.64 -14.20 15.79
N HIS A 108 12.59 -14.27 14.46
CA HIS A 108 13.70 -13.96 13.54
C HIS A 108 13.26 -13.02 12.39
N PRO A 109 12.80 -11.79 12.70
CA PRO A 109 12.26 -10.88 11.68
C PRO A 109 13.32 -10.39 10.69
N ASP A 110 14.57 -10.22 11.13
CA ASP A 110 15.66 -9.77 10.25
C ASP A 110 16.02 -10.80 9.16
N GLU A 111 15.66 -12.08 9.36
CA GLU A 111 15.91 -13.17 8.42
C GLU A 111 14.73 -13.42 7.48
N THR A 112 13.54 -12.91 7.81
CA THR A 112 12.28 -13.26 7.15
C THR A 112 11.50 -12.05 6.61
N ILE A 113 11.88 -10.82 6.99
CA ILE A 113 11.38 -9.56 6.45
C ILE A 113 12.34 -9.01 5.40
N PHE A 114 11.85 -8.85 4.18
CA PHE A 114 12.64 -8.39 3.05
C PHE A 114 12.38 -6.92 2.77
N HIS A 115 13.45 -6.14 2.85
CA HIS A 115 13.41 -4.70 2.70
C HIS A 115 13.94 -4.31 1.32
N TYR A 116 13.12 -3.59 0.57
CA TYR A 116 13.50 -2.98 -0.70
C TYR A 116 13.35 -1.47 -0.60
N THR A 117 14.44 -0.74 -0.76
CA THR A 117 14.38 0.71 -0.95
C THR A 117 14.28 0.96 -2.44
N ALA A 118 13.22 1.62 -2.90
CA ALA A 118 13.08 1.97 -4.31
C ALA A 118 14.31 2.78 -4.75
N ALA A 119 15.01 2.30 -5.78
CA ALA A 119 16.11 3.06 -6.35
C ALA A 119 15.55 4.38 -6.90
N LEU A 120 16.03 5.50 -6.37
CA LEU A 120 15.66 6.81 -6.89
C LEU A 120 16.26 6.93 -8.30
N PRO A 121 15.47 7.28 -9.32
CA PRO A 121 16.01 7.58 -10.63
C PRO A 121 17.09 8.67 -10.50
N GLU A 122 18.20 8.53 -11.25
CA GLU A 122 19.26 9.55 -11.24
C GLU A 122 18.67 10.94 -11.52
N GLY A 123 18.95 11.89 -10.62
CA GLY A 123 18.45 13.27 -10.71
C GLY A 123 17.13 13.57 -9.98
N VAL A 124 16.53 12.60 -9.28
CA VAL A 124 15.38 12.86 -8.40
C VAL A 124 15.86 13.43 -7.06
N ASN A 125 15.43 14.65 -6.74
CA ASN A 125 15.73 15.28 -5.45
C ASN A 125 14.84 14.69 -4.34
N THR A 126 15.41 13.86 -3.48
CA THR A 126 14.76 13.27 -2.30
C THR A 126 14.28 14.30 -1.30
N GLU A 127 14.90 15.48 -1.24
CA GLU A 127 14.46 16.58 -0.37
C GLU A 127 13.09 17.13 -0.77
N LYS A 128 12.66 16.89 -2.02
CA LYS A 128 11.38 17.40 -2.53
C LYS A 128 10.28 16.34 -2.59
N TYR A 129 10.65 15.07 -2.79
CA TYR A 129 9.70 13.98 -3.06
C TYR A 129 9.70 12.89 -2.00
N GLY A 130 10.57 12.98 -1.00
CA GLY A 130 10.69 11.99 0.06
C GLY A 130 11.40 10.71 -0.37
N THR A 131 11.35 9.71 0.51
CA THR A 131 11.87 8.36 0.25
C THR A 131 10.77 7.33 0.40
N VAL A 132 10.80 6.30 -0.43
CA VAL A 132 9.86 5.17 -0.37
C VAL A 132 10.62 3.88 -0.07
N LYS A 133 10.17 3.19 0.97
CA LYS A 133 10.64 1.88 1.38
C LYS A 133 9.50 0.88 1.21
N VAL A 134 9.78 -0.24 0.56
CA VAL A 134 8.87 -1.37 0.41
C VAL A 134 9.37 -2.50 1.28
N VAL A 135 8.47 -3.11 2.05
CA VAL A 135 8.76 -4.25 2.90
C VAL A 135 7.84 -5.38 2.52
N MET A 136 8.40 -6.59 2.40
CA MET A 136 7.65 -7.79 2.07
C MET A 136 7.99 -8.95 2.97
N TYR A 137 6.97 -9.71 3.31
CA TYR A 137 7.07 -10.98 4.03
C TYR A 137 5.91 -11.88 3.59
N LYS A 138 6.12 -13.19 3.65
CA LYS A 138 5.14 -14.20 3.26
C LYS A 138 4.86 -15.15 4.41
N GLU A 139 3.64 -15.65 4.46
CA GLU A 139 3.17 -16.64 5.42
C GLU A 139 2.59 -17.82 4.64
N ALA A 140 2.81 -19.05 5.12
CA ALA A 140 2.04 -20.18 4.63
C ALA A 140 0.55 -19.89 4.82
N ASN A 141 -0.24 -20.14 3.78
CA ASN A 141 -1.68 -20.05 3.92
C ASN A 141 -2.13 -21.22 4.80
N GLN A 142 -2.77 -20.94 5.93
CA GLN A 142 -3.21 -21.97 6.89
C GLN A 142 -4.27 -22.90 6.29
N ASP A 143 -4.90 -22.50 5.18
CA ASP A 143 -5.84 -23.31 4.38
C ASP A 143 -5.15 -24.21 3.34
N GLN A 144 -3.83 -24.42 3.42
CA GLN A 144 -3.04 -25.22 2.47
C GLN A 144 -3.37 -26.73 2.45
N ASP A 145 -4.35 -27.21 3.22
CA ASP A 145 -4.86 -28.58 3.18
C ASP A 145 -5.73 -28.84 1.92
N VAL A 146 -5.33 -28.26 0.78
CA VAL A 146 -5.96 -28.50 -0.51
C VAL A 146 -5.33 -29.75 -1.10
N ASP A 147 -6.13 -30.81 -1.25
CA ASP A 147 -5.70 -32.05 -1.87
C ASP A 147 -5.12 -31.78 -3.27
N MET A 148 -3.81 -31.96 -3.42
CA MET A 148 -3.10 -31.83 -4.70
C MET A 148 -3.37 -33.01 -5.65
N SER A 149 -4.32 -33.87 -5.30
CA SER A 149 -4.72 -35.03 -6.09
C SER A 149 -6.17 -35.39 -5.81
N GLY A 150 -6.80 -36.13 -6.71
CA GLY A 150 -8.17 -36.58 -6.50
C GLY A 150 -8.65 -37.54 -7.57
N GLU A 151 -9.95 -37.75 -7.59
CA GLU A 151 -10.63 -38.57 -8.59
C GLU A 151 -11.69 -37.75 -9.32
N LEU A 152 -11.67 -37.84 -10.65
CA LEU A 152 -12.69 -37.31 -11.53
C LEU A 152 -13.73 -38.40 -11.79
N LEU A 153 -14.97 -38.10 -11.41
CA LEU A 153 -16.14 -38.96 -11.65
C LEU A 153 -16.69 -38.77 -13.08
N LYS A 154 -17.45 -39.75 -13.54
CA LYS A 154 -17.98 -39.84 -14.92
C LYS A 154 -18.66 -38.59 -15.46
N ASP A 155 -19.39 -37.88 -14.60
CA ASP A 155 -20.23 -36.74 -15.00
C ASP A 155 -19.64 -35.39 -14.55
N GLN A 156 -18.40 -35.37 -14.06
CA GLN A 156 -17.71 -34.14 -13.66
C GLN A 156 -16.97 -33.50 -14.84
N SER A 157 -16.86 -32.17 -14.80
CA SER A 157 -16.13 -31.41 -15.80
C SER A 157 -14.62 -31.50 -15.58
N VAL A 158 -13.86 -31.80 -16.64
CA VAL A 158 -12.39 -31.73 -16.62
C VAL A 158 -11.92 -30.29 -16.48
N ASP A 159 -12.67 -29.34 -17.02
CA ASP A 159 -12.32 -27.92 -16.99
C ASP A 159 -12.29 -27.36 -15.57
N ASP A 160 -13.12 -27.89 -14.65
CA ASP A 160 -13.10 -27.50 -13.24
C ASP A 160 -11.77 -27.88 -12.57
N ILE A 161 -11.20 -29.02 -12.98
CA ILE A 161 -9.89 -29.49 -12.48
C ILE A 161 -8.76 -28.66 -13.09
N LEU A 162 -8.79 -28.46 -14.41
CA LEU A 162 -7.74 -27.75 -15.16
C LEU A 162 -7.66 -26.26 -14.80
N ASN A 163 -8.80 -25.64 -14.51
CA ASN A 163 -8.89 -24.22 -14.14
C ASN A 163 -8.96 -24.00 -12.62
N ASN A 164 -8.78 -25.06 -11.82
CA ASN A 164 -8.81 -24.94 -10.37
C ASN A 164 -7.66 -24.04 -9.89
N ARG A 165 -8.02 -23.00 -9.13
CA ARG A 165 -7.07 -22.03 -8.57
C ARG A 165 -6.83 -22.38 -7.11
N ILE A 166 -5.60 -22.75 -6.80
CA ILE A 166 -5.19 -23.18 -5.47
C ILE A 166 -4.46 -22.01 -4.80
N ALA A 167 -4.92 -21.66 -3.60
CA ALA A 167 -4.29 -20.63 -2.79
C ALA A 167 -3.00 -21.16 -2.17
N ARG A 168 -1.88 -20.46 -2.36
CA ARG A 168 -0.58 -20.89 -1.83
C ARG A 168 -0.13 -20.08 -0.63
N TYR A 169 0.26 -18.84 -0.84
CA TYR A 169 0.80 -17.98 0.21
C TYR A 169 -0.10 -16.79 0.44
N ILE A 170 -0.06 -16.29 1.67
CA ILE A 170 -0.47 -14.93 1.99
C ILE A 170 0.83 -14.12 2.06
N PHE A 171 0.87 -12.96 1.40
CA PHE A 171 2.03 -12.08 1.52
C PHE A 171 1.60 -10.64 1.68
N THR A 172 2.43 -9.90 2.39
CA THR A 172 2.18 -8.50 2.70
C THR A 172 3.17 -7.63 1.97
N VAL A 173 2.69 -6.53 1.40
CA VAL A 173 3.51 -5.46 0.84
C VAL A 173 3.22 -4.20 1.64
N GLU A 174 4.18 -3.77 2.44
CA GLU A 174 4.12 -2.51 3.17
C GLU A 174 4.96 -1.44 2.46
N VAL A 175 4.32 -0.33 2.12
CA VAL A 175 4.96 0.84 1.52
C VAL A 175 5.03 1.94 2.57
N THR A 176 6.25 2.29 2.98
CA THR A 176 6.53 3.42 3.86
C THR A 176 7.02 4.60 3.04
N ALA A 177 6.37 5.76 3.16
CA ALA A 177 6.83 7.02 2.59
C ALA A 177 7.30 7.96 3.70
N ASP A 178 8.48 8.54 3.55
CA ASP A 178 9.05 9.54 4.46
C ASP A 178 9.27 10.87 3.72
N ILE A 179 8.62 11.94 4.18
CA ILE A 179 8.76 13.30 3.66
C ILE A 179 8.93 14.26 4.85
N ASP A 180 9.97 15.09 4.81
CA ASP A 180 10.23 16.13 5.84
C ASP A 180 10.24 15.59 7.29
N GLY A 181 10.68 14.34 7.48
CA GLY A 181 10.73 13.68 8.80
C GLY A 181 9.37 13.16 9.30
N VAL A 182 8.35 13.16 8.45
CA VAL A 182 7.05 12.53 8.69
C VAL A 182 6.95 11.27 7.84
N SER A 183 6.87 10.11 8.49
CA SER A 183 6.70 8.82 7.82
C SER A 183 5.26 8.31 7.92
N TYR A 184 4.77 7.68 6.86
CA TYR A 184 3.50 6.97 6.83
C TYR A 184 3.66 5.62 6.12
N SER A 185 3.11 4.55 6.71
CA SER A 185 3.09 3.21 6.13
C SER A 185 1.70 2.83 5.66
N TYR A 186 1.61 2.29 4.44
CA TYR A 186 0.41 1.70 3.89
C TYR A 186 0.70 0.23 3.56
N SER A 187 -0.12 -0.69 4.06
CA SER A 187 0.07 -2.12 3.89
C SER A 187 -1.08 -2.74 3.11
N THR A 188 -0.74 -3.58 2.14
CA THR A 188 -1.69 -4.42 1.40
C THR A 188 -1.33 -5.88 1.58
N VAL A 189 -2.33 -6.70 1.88
CA VAL A 189 -2.19 -8.15 2.03
C VAL A 189 -2.80 -8.83 0.82
N TYR A 190 -2.03 -9.72 0.20
CA TYR A 190 -2.42 -10.44 -1.00
C TYR A 190 -2.42 -11.95 -0.75
N ARG A 191 -3.29 -12.64 -1.47
CA ARG A 191 -3.34 -14.09 -1.59
C ARG A 191 -2.84 -14.47 -2.97
N GLN A 192 -1.81 -15.31 -3.05
CA GLN A 192 -1.38 -15.92 -4.30
C GLN A 192 -2.30 -17.07 -4.65
N MET A 193 -2.87 -17.02 -5.85
CA MET A 193 -3.60 -18.12 -6.46
C MET A 193 -2.82 -18.66 -7.65
N ALA A 194 -2.75 -19.98 -7.78
CA ALA A 194 -2.06 -20.64 -8.87
C ALA A 194 -2.90 -21.76 -9.49
N THR A 195 -2.81 -21.92 -10.81
CA THR A 195 -3.21 -23.14 -11.50
C THR A 195 -1.97 -23.96 -11.85
N TYR A 196 -2.12 -25.27 -12.00
CA TYR A 196 -0.99 -26.18 -12.21
C TYR A 196 -1.19 -27.06 -13.42
N GLU A 197 -0.09 -27.58 -13.96
CA GLU A 197 -0.16 -28.72 -14.86
C GLU A 197 -0.78 -29.91 -14.11
N VAL A 198 -1.73 -30.60 -14.75
CA VAL A 198 -2.43 -31.74 -14.15
C VAL A 198 -2.05 -33.02 -14.90
N LYS A 199 -1.66 -34.05 -14.16
CA LYS A 199 -1.47 -35.40 -14.70
C LYS A 199 -2.71 -36.24 -14.44
N PHE A 200 -3.23 -36.89 -15.47
CA PHE A 200 -4.35 -37.81 -15.35
C PHE A 200 -3.91 -39.26 -15.56
N LYS A 201 -4.55 -40.17 -14.82
CA LYS A 201 -4.28 -41.60 -14.87
C LYS A 201 -5.56 -42.41 -14.73
N HIS A 202 -5.76 -43.40 -15.60
CA HIS A 202 -6.88 -44.31 -15.56
C HIS A 202 -6.44 -45.74 -15.89
N ASP A 203 -6.92 -46.74 -15.14
CA ASP A 203 -6.56 -48.16 -15.34
C ASP A 203 -5.04 -48.40 -15.45
N GLY A 204 -4.26 -47.70 -14.61
CA GLY A 204 -2.79 -47.81 -14.61
C GLY A 204 -2.08 -47.03 -15.73
N LYS A 205 -2.80 -46.44 -16.69
CA LYS A 205 -2.27 -45.71 -17.85
C LYS A 205 -2.35 -44.19 -17.65
N ASN A 206 -1.32 -43.47 -18.11
CA ASN A 206 -1.40 -42.02 -18.20
C ASN A 206 -2.30 -41.64 -19.38
N ILE A 207 -3.13 -40.63 -19.16
CA ILE A 207 -4.01 -40.07 -20.18
C ILE A 207 -3.89 -38.54 -20.17
N VAL A 208 -4.24 -37.94 -21.29
CA VAL A 208 -4.24 -36.49 -21.51
C VAL A 208 -5.61 -36.06 -22.04
N TRP A 209 -5.97 -34.80 -21.78
CA TRP A 209 -7.22 -34.19 -22.20
C TRP A 209 -6.96 -33.03 -23.16
N ASP A 210 -7.62 -33.03 -24.31
CA ASP A 210 -7.60 -31.93 -25.30
C ASP A 210 -9.00 -31.60 -25.86
N GLY A 211 -10.04 -32.02 -25.15
CA GLY A 211 -11.45 -32.05 -25.60
C GLY A 211 -12.00 -33.47 -25.67
N SER A 212 -11.11 -34.46 -25.81
CA SER A 212 -11.36 -35.87 -25.56
C SER A 212 -10.20 -36.49 -24.77
N TRP A 213 -10.38 -37.71 -24.26
CA TRP A 213 -9.30 -38.43 -23.58
C TRP A 213 -8.39 -39.12 -24.58
N HIS A 214 -7.09 -39.11 -24.33
CA HIS A 214 -6.09 -39.80 -25.16
C HIS A 214 -4.99 -40.42 -24.28
N GLU A 215 -4.31 -41.48 -24.71
CA GLU A 215 -3.11 -41.97 -23.99
C GLU A 215 -1.92 -41.01 -24.20
N TYR A 216 -1.84 -40.41 -25.38
CA TYR A 216 -0.89 -39.36 -25.78
C TYR A 216 -1.57 -38.40 -26.76
N LEU A 217 -1.14 -37.14 -26.86
CA LEU A 217 -1.78 -36.11 -27.72
C LEU A 217 -1.92 -36.53 -29.20
N SER A 218 -1.06 -37.43 -29.70
CA SER A 218 -1.11 -37.92 -31.09
C SER A 218 -1.82 -39.27 -31.24
N SER A 219 -2.36 -39.84 -30.17
CA SER A 219 -3.02 -41.14 -30.17
C SER A 219 -4.52 -41.02 -30.49
N PRO A 220 -5.18 -42.09 -30.97
CA PRO A 220 -6.64 -42.12 -31.07
C PRO A 220 -7.31 -41.83 -29.72
N GLU A 221 -8.58 -41.44 -29.75
CA GLU A 221 -9.39 -41.23 -28.54
C GLU A 221 -9.37 -42.49 -27.65
N TYR A 222 -9.08 -42.27 -26.38
CA TYR A 222 -9.14 -43.23 -25.29
C TYR A 222 -10.54 -43.24 -24.70
N ILE A 223 -11.26 -44.35 -24.89
CA ILE A 223 -12.57 -44.54 -24.26
C ILE A 223 -12.38 -44.98 -22.81
N VAL A 224 -12.85 -44.16 -21.88
CA VAL A 224 -12.74 -44.42 -20.44
C VAL A 224 -13.71 -45.54 -20.05
N ASP A 225 -13.15 -46.62 -19.52
CA ASP A 225 -13.89 -47.76 -18.96
C ASP A 225 -14.14 -47.55 -17.45
N TRP A 226 -15.26 -46.89 -17.13
CA TRP A 226 -15.63 -46.53 -15.76
C TRP A 226 -15.87 -47.72 -14.83
N ASP A 227 -16.02 -48.95 -15.35
CA ASP A 227 -16.10 -50.15 -14.52
C ASP A 227 -14.74 -50.51 -13.89
N LYS A 228 -13.64 -49.95 -14.43
CA LYS A 228 -12.27 -50.08 -13.89
C LYS A 228 -11.90 -48.99 -12.89
N GLY A 229 -12.85 -48.11 -12.56
CA GLY A 229 -12.69 -47.04 -11.58
C GLY A 229 -12.69 -45.65 -12.19
N ASN A 230 -12.47 -44.65 -11.33
CA ASN A 230 -12.44 -43.24 -11.73
C ASN A 230 -11.08 -42.84 -12.30
N ILE A 231 -11.05 -41.71 -12.99
CA ILE A 231 -9.79 -41.09 -13.44
C ILE A 231 -9.14 -40.42 -12.25
N LYS A 232 -7.89 -40.77 -11.96
CA LYS A 232 -7.08 -40.10 -10.93
C LYS A 232 -6.37 -38.90 -11.53
N TYR A 233 -6.32 -37.81 -10.79
CA TYR A 233 -5.57 -36.63 -11.19
C TYR A 233 -4.61 -36.16 -10.09
N GLU A 234 -3.53 -35.50 -10.50
CA GLU A 234 -2.52 -34.93 -9.61
C GLU A 234 -2.00 -33.60 -10.17
N TYR A 235 -2.12 -32.55 -9.37
CA TYR A 235 -1.56 -31.22 -9.64
C TYR A 235 -0.05 -31.25 -9.45
N GLN A 236 0.70 -30.84 -10.47
CA GLN A 236 2.16 -30.80 -10.43
C GLN A 236 2.61 -29.51 -9.74
N SER A 237 2.89 -29.58 -8.43
CA SER A 237 3.21 -28.42 -7.58
C SER A 237 4.41 -27.58 -8.05
N ASP A 238 5.30 -28.17 -8.84
CA ASP A 238 6.50 -27.53 -9.42
C ASP A 238 6.24 -26.87 -10.78
N LYS A 239 5.02 -27.01 -11.33
CA LYS A 239 4.65 -26.54 -12.67
C LYS A 239 3.40 -25.67 -12.62
N ILE A 240 3.57 -24.45 -12.14
CA ILE A 240 2.55 -23.41 -12.18
C ILE A 240 2.30 -23.02 -13.64
N MET A 241 1.03 -23.06 -14.03
CA MET A 241 0.58 -22.67 -15.37
C MET A 241 0.15 -21.21 -15.41
N HIS A 242 -0.57 -20.75 -14.39
CA HIS A 242 -0.99 -19.36 -14.24
C HIS A 242 -0.89 -18.95 -12.76
N CYS A 243 -0.55 -17.69 -12.50
CA CYS A 243 -0.39 -17.16 -11.15
C CYS A 243 -0.96 -15.75 -11.07
N ASP A 244 -1.72 -15.49 -10.02
CA ASP A 244 -2.36 -14.20 -9.78
C ASP A 244 -2.37 -13.84 -8.30
N PHE A 245 -2.58 -12.55 -8.05
CA PHE A 245 -2.52 -11.97 -6.72
C PHE A 245 -3.82 -11.22 -6.44
N ALA A 246 -4.66 -11.80 -5.59
CA ALA A 246 -5.90 -11.19 -5.14
C ALA A 246 -5.69 -10.50 -3.79
N ASN A 247 -6.40 -9.40 -3.52
CA ASN A 247 -6.43 -8.82 -2.18
C ASN A 247 -7.01 -9.85 -1.20
N ALA A 248 -6.35 -10.06 -0.07
CA ALA A 248 -6.78 -11.06 0.92
C ALA A 248 -8.01 -10.62 1.75
N HIS A 249 -8.40 -9.34 1.66
CA HIS A 249 -9.49 -8.73 2.42
C HIS A 249 -10.67 -8.27 1.55
N GLU A 250 -10.65 -8.56 0.25
CA GLU A 250 -11.80 -8.39 -0.67
C GLU A 250 -12.54 -9.72 -0.83
#